data_AF-A0A962TFH3-F1
#
_entry.id   AF-A0A962TFH3-F1
#
_cell.length_a   1.000
_cell.length_b   1.000
_cell.length_c   1.000
_cell.angle_alpha   90.00
_cell.angle_beta   90.00
_cell.angle_gamma   90.00
#
_symmetry.space_group_name_H-M   'P 1'
#
loop_
_entity.id
_entity.type
_entity.pdbx_description
1 polymer ?
#
loop_
_entity_poly.entity_id
_entity_poly.type
_entity_poly.pdbx_seq_one_letter_code
_entity_poly.pdbx_strand_id
1 'polypeptide(L)'
;RGNRLSARQLLDGVVAFKPYMALLPEYKDRVRAKTGTLKGVSCYAGFVKRQGGWQPFSLLINQPVPYELRKQVAEALARIPDLARY
;
A
#
# COMPACT_ATOMS: atom_id res chain seq x y z
N ARG A 1 -20.43 11.68 3.60
CA ARG A 1 -19.44 10.58 3.58
C ARG A 1 -19.92 9.54 2.58
N GLY A 2 -19.41 9.55 1.35
CA GLY A 2 -19.88 8.66 0.27
C GLY A 2 -18.77 7.91 -0.48
N ASN A 3 -17.50 8.09 -0.09
CA ASN A 3 -16.39 7.46 -0.79
C ASN A 3 -16.37 5.96 -0.43
N ARG A 4 -16.83 5.12 -1.37
CA ARG A 4 -16.81 3.65 -1.28
C ARG A 4 -15.74 3.15 -2.24
N LEU A 5 -14.49 3.24 -1.84
CA LEU A 5 -13.36 2.75 -2.61
C LEU A 5 -12.97 1.37 -2.07
N SER A 6 -13.11 0.34 -2.89
CA SER A 6 -12.58 -0.99 -2.58
C SER A 6 -11.06 -1.01 -2.66
N ALA A 7 -10.43 -2.01 -2.02
CA ALA A 7 -8.99 -2.25 -2.16
C ALA A 7 -8.58 -2.42 -3.64
N ARG A 8 -9.44 -3.05 -4.44
CA ARG A 8 -9.21 -3.25 -5.87
C ARG A 8 -9.19 -1.93 -6.64
N GLN A 9 -10.19 -1.07 -6.44
CA GLN A 9 -10.22 0.26 -7.08
C GLN A 9 -9.04 1.14 -6.64
N LEU A 10 -8.60 1.01 -5.39
CA LEU A 10 -7.39 1.69 -4.93
C LEU A 10 -6.14 1.17 -5.64
N LEU A 11 -6.04 -0.15 -5.81
CA LEU A 11 -4.94 -0.79 -6.52
C LEU A 11 -4.88 -0.34 -7.98
N ASP A 12 -6.03 -0.23 -8.66
CA ASP A 12 -6.11 0.28 -10.03
C ASP A 12 -5.53 1.71 -10.12
N GLY A 13 -5.87 2.57 -9.16
CA GLY A 13 -5.29 3.92 -9.05
C GLY A 13 -3.78 3.91 -8.80
N VAL A 14 -3.29 3.01 -7.94
CA VAL A 14 -1.85 2.83 -7.70
C VAL A 14 -1.14 2.40 -8.99
N VAL A 15 -1.70 1.45 -9.73
CA VAL A 15 -1.12 0.98 -11.00
C VAL A 15 -1.03 2.12 -12.01
N ALA A 16 -2.09 2.92 -12.15
CA ALA A 16 -2.09 4.10 -13.02
C ALA A 16 -1.05 5.15 -12.59
N PHE A 17 -0.75 5.23 -11.29
CA PHE A 17 0.25 6.16 -10.73
C PHE A 17 1.71 5.73 -10.95
N LYS A 18 1.97 4.54 -11.53
CA LYS A 18 3.34 4.00 -11.70
C LYS A 18 4.35 4.97 -12.34
N PRO A 19 4.03 5.77 -13.37
CA PRO A 19 4.97 6.75 -13.93
C PRO A 19 5.45 7.79 -12.91
N TYR A 20 4.65 8.04 -11.88
CA TYR A 20 4.90 9.04 -10.84
C TYR A 20 5.33 8.44 -9.50
N MET A 21 5.65 7.14 -9.46
CA MET A 21 6.10 6.42 -8.26
C MET A 21 7.28 7.12 -7.54
N ALA A 22 8.08 7.88 -8.29
CA ALA A 22 9.15 8.74 -7.78
C ALA A 22 8.68 9.70 -6.67
N LEU A 23 7.43 10.16 -6.73
CA LEU A 23 6.82 11.15 -5.83
C LEU A 23 6.32 10.57 -4.51
N LEU A 24 6.22 9.24 -4.41
CA LEU A 24 5.75 8.59 -3.17
C LEU A 24 6.87 8.58 -2.12
N PRO A 25 6.53 8.80 -0.83
CA PRO A 25 7.48 8.66 0.26
C PRO A 25 8.13 7.27 0.24
N GLU A 26 9.46 7.25 0.32
CA GLU A 26 10.23 6.02 0.39
C GLU A 26 10.39 5.54 1.84
N TYR A 27 10.40 4.22 2.03
CA TYR A 27 10.65 3.58 3.30
C TYR A 27 11.57 2.37 3.11
N LYS A 28 12.73 2.41 3.79
CA LYS A 28 13.76 1.37 3.81
C LYS A 28 14.17 0.85 2.41
N ASP A 29 14.20 1.73 1.40
CA ASP A 29 14.57 1.43 0.01
C ASP A 29 13.77 0.29 -0.67
N ARG A 30 12.65 -0.08 -0.05
CA ARG A 30 11.85 -1.26 -0.43
C ARG A 30 10.37 -0.97 -0.56
N VAL A 31 9.91 0.17 -0.05
CA VAL A 31 8.51 0.58 -0.12
C VAL A 31 8.42 2.03 -0.57
N ARG A 32 7.50 2.30 -1.49
CA ARG A 32 7.12 3.65 -1.94
C ARG A 32 5.62 3.78 -1.84
N ALA A 33 5.11 4.45 -0.81
CA ALA A 33 3.68 4.40 -0.54
C ALA A 33 3.15 5.61 0.21
N LYS A 34 1.87 5.90 -0.02
CA LYS A 34 1.15 6.97 0.64
C LYS A 34 0.30 6.41 1.77
N THR A 35 0.37 7.08 2.92
CA THR A 35 -0.55 6.86 4.04
C THR A 35 -1.82 7.68 3.85
N GLY A 36 -2.97 7.09 4.16
CA GLY A 36 -4.25 7.77 4.29
C GLY A 36 -4.92 7.35 5.59
N THR A 37 -5.31 8.30 6.43
CA THR A 37 -6.06 8.00 7.65
C THR A 37 -7.37 8.76 7.59
N LEU A 38 -8.48 8.03 7.61
CA LEU A 38 -9.81 8.58 7.86
C LEU A 38 -10.26 8.07 9.24
N LYS A 39 -11.22 8.76 9.89
CA LYS A 39 -11.70 8.36 11.23
C LYS A 39 -12.20 6.90 11.19
N GLY A 40 -11.44 5.99 11.82
CA GLY A 40 -11.73 4.55 11.88
C GLY A 40 -11.17 3.70 10.73
N VAL A 41 -10.49 4.28 9.74
CA VAL A 41 -9.91 3.55 8.60
C VAL A 41 -8.46 3.97 8.39
N SER A 42 -7.54 2.99 8.43
CA SER A 42 -6.14 3.20 8.04
C SER A 42 -5.89 2.61 6.67
N CYS A 43 -5.29 3.41 5.79
CA CYS A 43 -4.98 3.06 4.41
C CYS A 43 -3.49 3.22 4.14
N TYR A 44 -2.91 2.26 3.41
CA TYR A 44 -1.54 2.34 2.91
C TYR A 44 -1.47 1.72 1.52
N ALA A 45 -1.04 2.50 0.53
CA ALA A 45 -1.07 2.06 -0.86
C ALA A 45 0.12 2.65 -1.65
N GLY A 46 0.66 1.85 -2.55
CA GLY A 46 1.86 2.19 -3.32
C GLY A 46 2.55 0.95 -3.86
N PHE A 47 3.88 0.94 -3.84
CA PHE A 47 4.70 -0.10 -4.44
C PHE A 47 5.66 -0.70 -3.41
N VAL A 48 5.87 -2.01 -3.52
CA VAL A 48 6.93 -2.75 -2.83
C VAL A 48 7.94 -3.26 -3.83
N LYS A 49 9.22 -3.18 -3.49
CA LYS A 49 10.31 -3.73 -4.29
C LYS A 49 10.48 -5.21 -3.95
N ARG A 50 10.14 -6.10 -4.89
CA ARG A 50 10.30 -7.56 -4.75
C ARG A 50 10.64 -8.21 -6.10
N GLN A 51 11.35 -9.33 -6.08
CA GLN A 51 11.73 -10.10 -7.29
C GLN A 51 12.36 -9.23 -8.40
N GLY A 52 13.19 -8.26 -8.02
CA GLY A 52 13.86 -7.35 -8.97
C GLY A 52 12.98 -6.21 -9.53
N GLY A 53 11.71 -6.10 -9.11
CA GLY A 53 10.78 -5.09 -9.63
C GLY A 53 9.89 -4.43 -8.57
N TRP A 54 9.25 -3.34 -8.96
CA TRP A 54 8.22 -2.68 -8.15
C TRP A 54 6.85 -3.28 -8.43
N GLN A 55 6.20 -3.73 -7.37
CA GLN A 55 4.90 -4.41 -7.42
C GLN A 55 3.88 -3.58 -6.64
N PRO A 56 2.70 -3.30 -7.22
CA PRO A 56 1.69 -2.48 -6.57
C PRO A 56 1.04 -3.22 -5.40
N PHE A 57 0.63 -2.49 -4.38
CA PHE A 57 -0.16 -3.01 -3.27
C PHE A 57 -1.15 -1.97 -2.75
N SER A 58 -2.21 -2.46 -2.12
CA SER A 58 -3.13 -1.64 -1.34
C SER A 58 -3.48 -2.37 -0.05
N LEU A 59 -3.57 -1.62 1.04
CA LEU A 59 -3.94 -2.10 2.36
C LEU A 59 -5.00 -1.17 2.92
N LEU A 60 -6.19 -1.71 3.14
CA LEU A 60 -7.28 -1.03 3.83
C LEU A 60 -7.57 -1.78 5.12
N ILE A 61 -7.48 -1.08 6.24
CA ILE A 61 -7.80 -1.59 7.57
C ILE A 61 -8.97 -0.76 8.09
N ASN A 62 -10.16 -1.36 8.12
CA ASN A 62 -11.41 -0.69 8.49
C ASN A 62 -11.62 -0.59 10.03
N GLN A 63 -10.53 -0.53 10.78
CA GLN A 63 -10.52 -0.36 12.23
C GLN A 63 -9.33 0.51 12.65
N PRO A 64 -9.39 1.18 13.81
CA PRO A 64 -8.23 1.83 14.40
C PRO A 64 -7.11 0.81 14.62
N VAL A 65 -5.92 1.11 14.12
CA VAL A 65 -4.71 0.31 14.33
C VAL A 65 -3.53 1.20 14.66
N PRO A 66 -2.51 0.67 15.36
CA PRO A 66 -1.26 1.38 15.58
C PRO A 66 -0.66 1.88 14.26
N TYR A 67 -0.09 3.08 14.28
CA TYR A 67 0.47 3.72 13.09
C TYR A 67 1.53 2.86 12.38
N GLU A 68 2.34 2.12 13.16
CA GLU A 68 3.44 1.30 12.64
C GLU A 68 2.99 -0.01 11.97
N LEU A 69 1.80 -0.54 12.30
CA LEU A 69 1.33 -1.81 11.76
C LEU A 69 1.33 -1.83 10.22
N ARG A 70 0.92 -0.73 9.59
CA ARG A 70 0.87 -0.64 8.12
C ARG A 70 2.26 -0.71 7.46
N LYS A 71 3.29 -0.18 8.13
CA LYS A 71 4.67 -0.27 7.63
C LYS A 71 5.20 -1.68 7.79
N GLN A 72 4.90 -2.34 8.91
CA GLN A 72 5.27 -3.75 9.14
C GLN A 72 4.64 -4.67 8.09
N VAL A 73 3.36 -4.46 7.75
CA VAL A 73 2.67 -5.22 6.69
C VAL A 73 3.33 -4.98 5.33
N ALA A 74 3.65 -3.73 4.97
CA ALA A 74 4.33 -3.46 3.70
C ALA A 74 5.75 -4.06 3.64
N GLU A 75 6.47 -4.07 4.75
CA GLU A 75 7.76 -4.74 4.87
C GLU A 75 7.63 -6.26 4.71
N ALA A 76 6.60 -6.86 5.30
CA ALA A 76 6.29 -8.28 5.09
C ALA A 76 5.95 -8.58 3.63
N LEU A 77 5.12 -7.74 2.98
CA LEU A 77 4.78 -7.87 1.55
C LEU A 77 5.99 -7.77 0.62
N ALA A 78 7.01 -6.97 0.99
CA ALA A 78 8.26 -6.88 0.25
C ALA A 78 9.14 -8.13 0.39
N ARG A 79 8.98 -8.90 1.48
CA ARG A 79 9.79 -10.09 1.78
C ARG A 79 9.14 -11.39 1.32
N ILE A 80 7.81 -11.47 1.37
CA ILE A 80 7.07 -12.71 1.08
C ILE A 80 6.92 -12.86 -0.44
N PRO A 81 7.38 -13.99 -1.03
CA PRO A 81 7.35 -14.20 -2.47
C PRO A 81 5.95 -14.24 -3.07
N ASP A 82 4.94 -14.68 -2.29
CA ASP A 82 3.60 -14.93 -2.80
C ASP A 82 2.52 -14.71 -1.72
N LEU A 83 2.00 -13.49 -1.65
CA LEU A 83 0.83 -13.12 -0.83
C LEU A 83 -0.34 -12.64 -1.71
N ALA A 84 -0.20 -12.81 -3.03
CA ALA A 84 -1.08 -12.21 -4.03
C ALA A 84 -2.14 -13.21 -4.54
N ARG A 85 -2.87 -13.85 -3.63
CA ARG A 85 -4.09 -14.61 -3.96
C ARG A 85 -5.02 -14.56 -2.77
N TYR A 86 -5.97 -13.62 -2.74
CA TYR A 86 -7.33 -13.75 -2.19
C TYR A 86 -8.11 -12.46 -2.49
#